data_AF-A0A5B7R856-F1
#
_entry.id   AF-A0A5B7R856-F1
#
_cell.length_a   1.000
_cell.length_b   1.000
_cell.length_c   1.000
_cell.angle_alpha   90.00
_cell.angle_beta   90.00
_cell.angle_gamma   90.00
#
_symmetry.space_group_name_H-M   'P 1'
#
loop_
_entity.id
_entity.type
_entity.pdbx_description
1 polymer ?
#
loop_
_entity_poly.entity_id
_entity_poly.type
_entity_poly.pdbx_seq_one_letter_code
_entity_poly.pdbx_strand_id
1 'polypeptide(L)'
;MESLVDVMRVVVEPAVRAVLTDRELTSMHLTRDQLGGYSLSLVAVGETFQDWVVQDGVPHLTLADWRERLRSNLVDFVAESGFGWGQDREHGPLG
;
A
#
# COMPACT_ATOMS: atom_id res chain seq x y z
N MET A 1 9.25 13.33 -14.03
CA MET A 1 9.48 13.23 -12.58
C MET A 1 8.14 13.45 -11.91
N GLU A 2 7.47 12.36 -11.51
CA GLU A 2 6.19 12.44 -10.83
C GLU A 2 6.30 13.21 -9.51
N SER A 3 5.24 13.95 -9.16
CA SER A 3 5.12 14.59 -7.86
C SER A 3 4.77 13.56 -6.79
N LEU A 4 5.15 13.84 -5.53
CA LEU A 4 4.70 13.04 -4.39
C LEU A 4 3.16 12.92 -4.35
N VAL A 5 2.46 13.99 -4.74
CA VAL A 5 0.99 14.02 -4.80
C VAL A 5 0.45 13.08 -5.89
N ASP A 6 1.11 12.99 -7.04
CA ASP A 6 0.73 12.07 -8.12
C ASP A 6 0.95 10.62 -7.70
N VAL A 7 2.10 10.29 -7.13
CA VAL A 7 2.39 8.92 -6.65
C VAL A 7 1.38 8.52 -5.58
N MET A 8 1.06 9.42 -4.64
CA MET A 8 0.05 9.18 -3.62
C MET A 8 -1.32 8.86 -4.26
N ARG A 9 -1.81 9.72 -5.16
CA ARG A 9 -3.16 9.62 -5.73
C ARG A 9 -3.34 8.51 -6.77
N VAL A 10 -2.31 8.24 -7.55
CA VAL A 10 -2.38 7.32 -8.70
C VAL A 10 -1.95 5.91 -8.32
N VAL A 11 -1.05 5.77 -7.36
CA VAL A 11 -0.45 4.48 -6.99
C VAL A 11 -0.85 4.05 -5.58
N VAL A 12 -0.51 4.85 -4.57
CA VAL A 12 -0.63 4.46 -3.16
C VAL A 12 -2.08 4.32 -2.73
N GLU A 13 -2.86 5.41 -2.80
CA GLU A 13 -4.25 5.41 -2.36
C GLU A 13 -5.10 4.32 -3.03
N PRO A 14 -5.07 4.14 -4.36
CA PRO A 14 -5.88 3.10 -4.99
C PRO A 14 -5.39 1.68 -4.68
N ALA A 15 -4.08 1.44 -4.56
CA ALA A 15 -3.58 0.11 -4.18
C ALA A 15 -3.95 -0.23 -2.74
N VAL A 16 -3.75 0.71 -1.81
CA VAL A 16 -4.07 0.53 -0.39
C VAL A 16 -5.56 0.33 -0.19
N ARG A 17 -6.42 1.18 -0.78
CA ARG A 17 -7.88 1.05 -0.63
C ARG A 17 -8.48 -0.19 -1.30
N ALA A 18 -7.77 -0.83 -2.22
CA ALA A 18 -8.20 -2.09 -2.83
C ALA A 18 -7.99 -3.29 -1.89
N VAL A 19 -7.15 -3.15 -0.86
CA VAL A 19 -6.77 -4.24 0.04
C VAL A 19 -7.16 -3.94 1.48
N LEU A 20 -6.97 -2.71 1.94
CA LEU A 20 -7.18 -2.25 3.31
C LEU A 20 -8.38 -1.31 3.39
N THR A 21 -9.18 -1.47 4.43
CA THR A 21 -10.22 -0.50 4.80
C THR A 21 -9.64 0.62 5.66
N ASP A 22 -10.37 1.72 5.77
CA ASP A 22 -10.01 2.87 6.62
C ASP A 22 -9.89 2.51 8.11
N ARG A 23 -10.60 1.45 8.56
CA ARG A 23 -10.54 0.96 9.94
C ARG A 23 -9.28 0.17 10.24
N GLU A 24 -8.75 -0.50 9.23
CA GLU A 24 -7.58 -1.35 9.36
C GLU A 24 -6.30 -0.53 9.25
N LEU A 25 -6.33 0.57 8.50
CA LEU A 25 -5.20 1.47 8.30
C LEU A 25 -5.07 2.46 9.46
N THR A 26 -4.03 2.33 10.26
CA THR A 26 -3.73 3.23 11.38
C THR A 26 -2.96 4.46 10.91
N SER A 27 -1.93 4.25 10.09
CA SER A 27 -1.09 5.35 9.58
C SER A 27 -0.43 4.96 8.27
N MET A 28 -0.09 5.98 7.47
CA MET A 28 0.55 5.81 6.18
C MET A 28 1.47 6.99 5.89
N HIS A 29 2.70 6.69 5.49
CA HIS A 29 3.75 7.65 5.20
C HIS A 29 4.43 7.30 3.88
N LEU A 30 4.47 8.26 2.97
CA LEU A 30 5.20 8.16 1.71
C LEU A 30 6.46 9.01 1.82
N THR A 31 7.61 8.38 1.68
CA THR A 31 8.91 9.04 1.74
C THR A 31 9.56 9.00 0.38
N ARG A 32 10.22 10.09 -0.01
CA ARG A 32 11.05 10.16 -1.20
C ARG A 32 12.51 9.95 -0.80
N ASP A 33 13.19 9.04 -1.48
CA ASP A 33 14.62 8.78 -1.30
C ASP A 33 15.50 9.80 -2.05
N GLN A 34 16.78 9.86 -1.69
CA GLN A 34 17.79 10.72 -2.33
C GLN A 34 17.97 10.43 -3.83
N LEU A 35 17.73 9.19 -4.26
CA LEU A 35 17.78 8.78 -5.67
C LEU A 35 16.47 9.07 -6.43
N GLY A 36 15.47 9.67 -5.77
CA GLY A 36 14.23 10.11 -6.39
C GLY A 36 13.10 9.09 -6.38
N GLY A 37 13.35 7.87 -5.92
CA GLY A 37 12.31 6.85 -5.69
C GLY A 37 11.42 7.17 -4.48
N TYR A 38 10.29 6.47 -4.39
CA TYR A 38 9.27 6.60 -3.37
C TYR A 38 9.06 5.28 -2.64
N SER A 39 9.11 5.32 -1.31
CA SER A 39 8.84 4.19 -0.42
C SER A 39 7.63 4.46 0.46
N LEU A 40 6.75 3.48 0.59
CA LEU A 40 5.61 3.49 1.49
C LEU A 40 5.95 2.79 2.79
N SER A 41 5.56 3.40 3.90
CA SER A 41 5.45 2.74 5.20
C SER A 41 4.03 2.92 5.69
N LEU A 42 3.36 1.85 6.07
CA LEU A 42 2.05 1.92 6.69
C LEU A 42 1.94 0.98 7.88
N VAL A 43 1.07 1.35 8.82
CA VAL A 43 0.69 0.51 9.95
C VAL A 43 -0.75 0.11 9.76
N ALA A 44 -1.02 -1.19 9.77
CA ALA A 44 -2.37 -1.70 9.70
C ALA A 44 -2.58 -2.87 10.67
N VAL A 45 -3.66 -2.82 11.44
CA VAL A 45 -3.99 -3.79 12.51
C VAL A 45 -2.81 -4.05 13.48
N GLY A 46 -1.99 -3.01 13.73
CA GLY A 46 -0.82 -3.10 14.60
C GLY A 46 0.45 -3.68 13.96
N GLU A 47 0.39 -4.07 12.69
CA GLU A 47 1.53 -4.56 11.92
C GLU A 47 2.04 -3.51 10.95
N THR A 48 3.35 -3.51 10.71
CA THR A 48 4.00 -2.53 9.84
C THR A 48 4.33 -3.16 8.50
N PHE A 49 3.89 -2.52 7.42
CA PHE A 49 4.23 -2.85 6.05
C PHE A 49 5.14 -1.77 5.47
N GLN A 50 6.20 -2.18 4.79
CA GLN A 50 7.10 -1.27 4.08
C GLN A 50 7.43 -1.81 2.69
N ASP A 51 7.26 -0.99 1.67
CA ASP A 51 7.59 -1.38 0.29
C ASP A 51 7.95 -0.19 -0.60
N TRP A 52 8.61 -0.48 -1.71
CA TRP A 52 8.91 0.52 -2.74
C TRP A 52 7.73 0.70 -3.69
N VAL A 53 7.28 1.95 -3.83
CA VAL A 53 6.11 2.29 -4.65
C VAL A 53 6.52 2.71 -6.05
N VAL A 54 7.58 3.51 -6.18
CA VAL A 54 8.14 3.93 -7.47
C VAL A 54 9.64 3.99 -7.30
N GLN A 55 10.41 3.38 -8.20
CA GLN A 55 11.87 3.51 -8.19
C GLN A 55 12.34 4.16 -9.48
N ASP A 56 13.14 5.21 -9.35
CA ASP A 56 13.86 5.79 -10.48
C ASP A 56 14.88 4.77 -10.99
N GLY A 57 15.01 4.61 -12.31
CA GLY A 57 15.95 3.67 -12.92
C GLY A 57 15.45 2.23 -13.12
N VAL A 58 14.15 1.93 -12.89
CA VAL A 58 13.55 0.67 -13.35
C VAL A 58 12.81 0.92 -14.67
N PRO A 59 13.43 0.64 -15.83
CA PRO A 59 12.82 0.93 -17.12
C PRO A 59 11.58 0.06 -17.35
N HIS A 60 10.61 0.61 -18.07
CA HIS A 60 9.37 -0.05 -18.53
C HIS A 60 8.25 -0.28 -17.48
N LEU A 61 8.41 0.13 -16.22
CA LEU A 61 7.30 0.13 -15.28
C LEU A 61 6.54 1.46 -15.34
N THR A 62 5.24 1.38 -15.64
CA THR A 62 4.32 2.51 -15.54
C THR A 62 3.83 2.67 -14.11
N LEU A 63 3.22 3.81 -13.78
CA LEU A 63 2.52 4.00 -12.50
C LEU A 63 1.45 2.92 -12.24
N ALA A 64 0.82 2.39 -13.29
CA ALA A 64 -0.17 1.34 -13.16
C ALA A 64 0.46 -0.02 -12.77
N ASP A 65 1.64 -0.33 -13.31
CA ASP A 65 2.39 -1.55 -12.93
C ASP A 65 2.86 -1.48 -11.49
N TRP A 66 3.38 -0.31 -11.08
CA TRP A 66 3.74 -0.05 -9.69
C TRP A 66 2.56 -0.17 -8.73
N ARG A 67 1.37 0.30 -9.14
CA ARG A 67 0.13 0.17 -8.37
C ARG A 67 -0.25 -1.29 -8.19
N GLU A 68 -0.19 -2.08 -9.26
CA GLU A 68 -0.55 -3.48 -9.21
C GLU A 68 0.44 -4.30 -8.37
N ARG A 69 1.73 -4.01 -8.50
CA ARG A 69 2.77 -4.59 -7.65
C ARG A 69 2.52 -4.28 -6.17
N LEU A 70 2.30 -3.02 -5.82
CA LEU A 70 2.00 -2.61 -4.44
C LEU A 70 0.75 -3.32 -3.92
N ARG A 71 -0.31 -3.40 -4.72
CA ARG A 71 -1.54 -4.12 -4.37
C ARG A 71 -1.26 -5.59 -4.09
N SER A 72 -0.49 -6.28 -4.94
CA SER A 72 -0.13 -7.68 -4.74
C SER A 72 0.66 -7.87 -3.44
N ASN A 73 1.67 -7.04 -3.20
CA ASN A 73 2.49 -7.10 -2.00
C ASN A 73 1.67 -6.87 -0.72
N LEU A 74 0.67 -5.99 -0.77
CA LEU A 74 -0.26 -5.79 0.35
C LEU A 74 -1.17 -6.99 0.57
N VAL A 75 -1.62 -7.67 -0.48
CA VAL A 75 -2.41 -8.91 -0.36
C VAL A 75 -1.58 -10.01 0.28
N ASP A 76 -0.34 -10.21 -0.16
CA ASP A 76 0.59 -11.15 0.46
C ASP A 76 0.83 -10.79 1.94
N PHE A 77 1.11 -9.51 2.24
CA PHE A 77 1.26 -9.04 3.62
C PHE A 77 0.03 -9.37 4.49
N VAL A 78 -1.18 -9.09 4.02
CA VAL A 78 -2.42 -9.40 4.74
C VAL A 78 -2.62 -10.91 4.92
N ALA A 79 -2.22 -11.72 3.94
CA ALA A 79 -2.32 -13.17 4.00
C ALA A 79 -1.29 -13.80 4.95
N GLU A 80 -0.09 -13.22 5.03
CA GLU A 80 1.00 -13.65 5.92
C GLU A 80 0.84 -13.13 7.36
N SER A 81 0.18 -11.98 7.54
CA SER A 81 -0.22 -11.43 8.83
C SER A 81 -1.12 -12.40 9.60
N GLY A 82 -0.52 -13.16 10.52
CA GLY A 82 -1.18 -14.26 11.23
C GLY A 82 -2.25 -13.86 12.25
N PHE A 83 -2.58 -12.57 12.42
CA PHE A 83 -3.55 -12.10 13.42
C PHE A 83 -4.40 -10.92 12.92
N GLY A 84 -5.72 -11.02 13.00
CA GLY A 84 -6.65 -9.87 13.01
C GLY A 84 -7.46 -9.59 11.75
N TRP A 85 -7.00 -9.99 10.56
CA TRP A 85 -7.65 -9.60 9.30
C TRP A 85 -8.95 -10.36 8.97
N GLY A 86 -9.09 -11.62 9.40
CA GLY A 86 -10.29 -12.43 9.16
C GLY A 86 -11.44 -12.15 10.14
N GLN A 87 -11.13 -11.83 11.40
CA GLN A 87 -12.16 -11.60 12.43
C GLN A 87 -12.89 -10.26 12.23
N ASP A 88 -12.23 -9.22 11.70
CA ASP A 88 -12.84 -7.90 11.46
C ASP A 88 -13.60 -7.84 10.12
N ARG A 89 -13.18 -8.61 9.10
CA ARG A 89 -13.82 -8.63 7.77
C ARG A 89 -15.05 -9.52 7.66
N GLU A 90 -15.18 -10.53 8.53
CA GLU A 90 -16.32 -11.48 8.51
C GLU A 90 -17.56 -10.98 9.29
N HIS A 91 -17.51 -9.82 9.96
CA HIS A 91 -18.69 -9.16 10.55
C HIS A 91 -19.19 -7.99 9.67
N GLY A 92 -19.56 -8.28 8.42
CA GLY A 92 -20.54 -7.46 7.71
C GLY A 92 -21.91 -7.58 8.39
N PRO A 93 -22.73 -6.53 8.46
CA PRO A 93 -24.00 -6.58 9.19
C PRO A 93 -24.93 -7.61 8.54
N LEU A 94 -25.17 -8.71 9.25
CA LEU A 94 -26.48 -9.34 9.20
C LEU A 94 -27.43 -8.37 9.91
N GLY A 95 -28.13 -7.56 9.12
CA GLY A 95 -29.17 -6.62 9.54
C GLY A 95 -30.10 -6.30 8.40
#